data_AF-A0A6I6S9T2-F1
#
_entry.id   AF-A0A6I6S9T2-F1
#
_cell.length_a   1.000
_cell.length_b   1.000
_cell.length_c   1.000
_cell.angle_alpha   90.00
_cell.angle_beta   90.00
_cell.angle_gamma   90.00
#
_symmetry.space_group_name_H-M   'P 1'
#
loop_
_entity.id
_entity.type
_entity.pdbx_description
1 polymer ?
#
loop_
_entity_poly.entity_id
_entity_poly.type
_entity_poly.pdbx_seq_one_letter_code
_entity_poly.pdbx_strand_id
1 'polypeptide(L)' 'MVQAYILIQTEVGRASAVAEVIAKIPGVLQAEDVTGPYDVIVRAQADTVDELGRMVVAKVQQVEGITRTLTCPVVHL' A
#
# COMPACT_ATOMS: atom_id res chain seq x y z
N MET A 1 11.82 1.95 -13.68
CA MET A 1 10.61 1.66 -12.89
C MET A 1 11.03 1.27 -11.49
N VAL A 2 10.38 1.81 -10.48
CA VAL A 2 10.64 1.56 -9.06
C VAL A 2 9.47 0.77 -8.49
N GLN A 3 9.75 -0.22 -7.64
CA GLN A 3 8.73 -0.97 -6.91
C GLN A 3 8.85 -0.73 -5.41
N ALA A 4 7.75 -0.89 -4.69
CA ALA A 4 7.74 -0.87 -3.23
C ALA A 4 6.68 -1.81 -2.66
N TYR A 5 6.94 -2.24 -1.44
CA TYR A 5 5.93 -2.84 -0.58
C TYR A 5 5.41 -1.79 0.40
N ILE A 6 4.10 -1.72 0.59
CA ILE A 6 3.47 -0.88 1.60
C ILE A 6 2.77 -1.81 2.58
N LEU A 7 3.23 -1.78 3.83
CA LEU A 7 2.69 -2.55 4.94
C LEU A 7 1.72 -1.67 5.72
N ILE A 8 0.49 -2.12 5.93
CA ILE A 8 -0.61 -1.29 6.40
C ILE A 8 -1.26 -1.92 7.62
N GLN A 9 -1.49 -1.11 8.65
CA GLN A 9 -2.36 -1.44 9.78
C GLN A 9 -3.66 -0.68 9.61
N THR A 10 -4.75 -1.35 9.94
CA THR A 10 -6.13 -0.88 9.78
C THR A 10 -6.85 -0.93 11.12
N GLU A 11 -8.04 -0.34 11.16
CA GLU A 11 -8.96 -0.58 12.26
C GLU A 11 -9.46 -2.03 12.24
N VAL A 12 -9.85 -2.55 13.41
CA VAL A 12 -10.34 -3.92 13.55
C VAL A 12 -11.51 -4.17 12.61
N GLY A 13 -11.39 -5.20 11.77
CA GLY A 13 -12.43 -5.60 10.81
C GLY A 13 -12.46 -4.77 9.52
N ARG A 14 -11.50 -3.86 9.28
CA ARG A 14 -11.44 -3.05 8.04
C ARG A 14 -10.50 -3.58 6.97
N ALA A 15 -9.64 -4.55 7.29
CA ALA A 15 -8.58 -5.06 6.40
C ALA A 15 -9.05 -5.36 4.96
N SER A 16 -10.08 -6.19 4.81
CA SER A 16 -10.61 -6.59 3.50
C SER A 16 -11.15 -5.39 2.70
N ALA A 17 -11.94 -4.50 3.33
CA ALA A 17 -12.46 -3.30 2.67
C ALA A 17 -11.34 -2.34 2.25
N VAL A 18 -10.33 -2.17 3.11
CA VAL A 18 -9.15 -1.34 2.82
C VAL A 18 -8.37 -1.93 1.63
N ALA A 19 -8.12 -3.24 1.61
CA ALA A 19 -7.43 -3.91 0.51
C ALA A 19 -8.17 -3.74 -0.83
N GLU A 20 -9.50 -3.92 -0.84
CA GLU A 20 -10.35 -3.71 -2.03
C GLU A 20 -10.31 -2.28 -2.58
N VAL A 21 -10.26 -1.28 -1.68
CA VAL A 21 -10.15 0.13 -2.09
C VAL A 21 -8.76 0.41 -2.65
N ILE A 22 -7.71 -0.07 -1.98
CA ILE A 22 -6.32 0.14 -2.41
C ILE A 22 -6.04 -0.55 -3.75
N ALA A 23 -6.58 -1.74 -4.00
CA ALA A 23 -6.40 -2.47 -5.26
C ALA A 23 -6.86 -1.67 -6.49
N LYS A 24 -7.73 -0.67 -6.31
CA LYS A 24 -8.24 0.21 -7.38
C LYS A 24 -7.35 1.43 -7.63
N ILE A 25 -6.32 1.65 -6.81
CA ILE A 25 -5.40 2.80 -6.93
C ILE A 25 -4.44 2.56 -8.11
N PRO A 26 -4.33 3.49 -9.08
CA PRO A 26 -3.35 3.39 -10.16
C PRO A 26 -1.92 3.28 -9.62
N GLY A 27 -1.16 2.30 -10.12
CA GLY A 27 0.19 2.00 -9.65
C GLY A 27 0.25 0.92 -8.56
N VAL A 28 -0.89 0.47 -8.03
CA VAL A 28 -0.96 -0.75 -7.22
C VAL A 28 -1.02 -1.97 -8.14
N LEU A 29 -0.10 -2.91 -7.93
CA LEU A 29 -0.05 -4.19 -8.63
C LEU A 29 -0.88 -5.26 -7.90
N GLN A 30 -0.86 -5.21 -6.57
CA GLN A 30 -1.51 -6.19 -5.71
C GLN A 30 -1.76 -5.56 -4.33
N ALA A 31 -2.90 -5.86 -3.73
CA ALA A 31 -3.22 -5.51 -2.35
C ALA A 31 -3.94 -6.70 -1.73
N GLU A 32 -3.37 -7.27 -0.67
CA GLU A 32 -3.86 -8.47 -0.01
C GLU A 32 -4.04 -8.19 1.46
N ASP A 33 -5.18 -8.55 2.02
CA ASP A 33 -5.32 -8.69 3.46
C ASP A 33 -4.59 -9.95 3.92
N VAL A 34 -3.79 -9.83 4.98
CA VAL A 34 -2.92 -10.91 5.45
C VAL A 34 -3.08 -11.14 6.94
N THR A 35 -2.76 -12.35 7.38
CA THR A 35 -2.61 -12.64 8.80
C THR A 35 -1.19 -12.28 9.24
N GLY A 36 -1.03 -11.30 10.13
CA GLY A 36 0.29 -10.88 10.60
C GLY A 36 0.25 -9.65 11.51
N PRO A 37 1.41 -9.00 11.75
CA PRO A 37 1.48 -7.73 12.48
C PRO A 37 0.92 -6.54 11.68
N TYR A 38 0.70 -6.74 10.38
CA TYR A 38 0.03 -5.83 9.47
C TYR A 38 -1.19 -6.53 8.90
N ASP A 39 -2.21 -5.75 8.60
CA ASP A 39 -3.49 -6.26 8.13
C ASP A 39 -3.55 -6.33 6.60
N VAL A 40 -2.82 -5.45 5.90
CA VAL A 40 -2.77 -5.41 4.43
C VAL A 40 -1.33 -5.22 3.94
N ILE A 41 -0.95 -5.98 2.92
CA ILE A 41 0.32 -5.82 2.18
C ILE A 41 0.02 -5.43 0.75
N VAL A 42 0.64 -4.34 0.31
CA VAL A 42 0.45 -3.77 -1.03
C VAL A 42 1.76 -3.82 -1.79
N ARG A 43 1.73 -4.31 -3.02
CA ARG A 43 2.83 -4.17 -3.98
C ARG A 43 2.48 -3.06 -4.95
N ALA A 44 3.37 -2.07 -5.05
CA ALA A 44 3.18 -0.89 -5.89
C ALA A 44 4.36 -0.68 -6.85
N GLN A 45 4.10 0.01 -7.96
CA GLN A 45 5.08 0.36 -8.97
C GLN A 45 4.80 1.75 -9.56
N ALA A 46 5.86 2.49 -9.86
CA ALA A 46 5.83 3.74 -10.60
C ALA A 46 7.12 3.90 -11.45
N ASP A 47 7.21 4.95 -12.27
CA ASP A 47 8.42 5.18 -13.06
C ASP A 47 9.56 5.74 -12.19
N THR A 48 9.22 6.55 -11.19
CA THR A 48 10.16 7.16 -10.23
C THR A 48 9.72 7.03 -8.77
N VAL A 49 10.65 7.26 -7.82
CA VAL A 49 10.35 7.28 -6.37
C VAL A 49 9.36 8.42 -6.02
N ASP A 50 9.53 9.59 -6.63
CA ASP A 50 8.67 10.75 -6.38
C ASP A 50 7.23 10.51 -6.85
N GLU A 51 7.06 9.81 -7.97
CA GLU A 51 5.74 9.40 -8.44
C GLU A 51 5.13 8.33 -7.55
N LEU A 52 5.91 7.35 -7.08
CA LEU A 52 5.42 6.37 -6.11
C LEU A 52 4.87 7.06 -4.86
N GLY A 53 5.59 8.05 -4.33
CA GLY A 53 5.16 8.85 -3.18
C GLY A 53 3.85 9.61 -3.43
N ARG A 54 3.78 10.36 -4.53
CA ARG A 54 2.63 11.22 -4.84
C ARG A 54 1.41 10.46 -5.34
N MET A 55 1.60 9.48 -6.20
CA MET A 55 0.52 8.80 -6.91
C MET A 55 -0.04 7.61 -6.15
N VAL A 56 0.80 6.91 -5.39
CA VAL A 56 0.40 5.68 -4.68
C VAL A 56 0.36 5.92 -3.18
N VAL A 57 1.49 6.26 -2.55
CA VAL A 57 1.59 6.33 -1.08
C VAL A 57 0.62 7.35 -0.50
N ALA A 58 0.55 8.57 -1.06
CA ALA A 58 -0.36 9.60 -0.61
C ALA A 58 -1.84 9.19 -0.73
N LYS A 59 -2.22 8.47 -1.79
CA LYS A 59 -3.59 7.97 -1.97
C LYS A 59 -3.91 6.83 -1.02
N VAL A 60 -2.97 5.91 -0.82
CA VAL A 60 -3.11 4.82 0.15
C VAL A 60 -3.35 5.41 1.54
N GLN A 61 -2.56 6.39 1.98
CA GLN A 61 -2.70 7.02 3.30
C GLN A 61 -4.04 7.75 3.52
N GLN A 62 -4.77 8.08 2.44
CA GLN A 62 -6.09 8.73 2.52
C GLN A 62 -7.25 7.73 2.63
N VAL A 63 -6.99 6.43 2.50
CA VAL A 63 -8.03 5.41 2.62
C VAL A 63 -8.53 5.34 4.06
N GLU A 64 -9.83 5.49 4.23
CA GLU A 64 -10.49 5.42 5.54
C GLU A 64 -10.27 4.05 6.20
N GLY A 65 -10.06 4.05 7.52
CA GLY A 65 -9.80 2.85 8.29
C GLY A 65 -8.34 2.42 8.32
N ILE A 66 -7.42 3.15 7.68
CA ILE A 66 -5.97 2.97 7.87
C ILE A 66 -5.51 3.73 9.11
N THR A 67 -4.79 3.02 9.98
CA THR A 67 -4.19 3.59 11.20
C THR A 67 -2.70 3.85 11.03
N ARG A 68 -2.01 3.03 10.22
CA ARG A 68 -0.56 3.18 9.98
C ARG A 68 -0.15 2.62 8.63
N THR A 69 0.87 3.23 8.03
CA THR A 69 1.53 2.73 6.81
C THR A 69 3.05 2.73 6.98
N LEU A 70 3.72 1.72 6.46
CA LEU A 70 5.17 1.65 6.32
C LEU A 70 5.52 1.35 4.86
N THR A 71 6.27 2.23 4.20
CA THR A 71 6.66 2.06 2.80
C THR A 71 8.09 1.55 2.71
N CYS A 72 8.28 0.47 1.96
CA CYS A 72 9.54 -0.24 1.76
C CYS A 72 9.88 -0.27 0.27
N PRO A 73 10.61 0.73 -0.26
CA PRO A 73 11.10 0.70 -1.64
C PRO A 73 12.03 -0.49 -1.87
N VAL A 74 11.85 -1.18 -2.99
CA VAL A 74 12.71 -2.29 -3.40
C VAL A 74 14.02 -1.73 -3.92
N VAL A 75 15.13 -2.18 -3.35
CA VAL A 75 16.49 -1.85 -3.80
C VAL A 75 17.06 -3.02 -4.60
N HIS A 76 17.72 -2.73 -5.71
CA HIS A 76 18.52 -3.69 -6.46
C HIS A 76 19.98 -3.38 -6.15
N LEU A 77 20.64 -4.32 -5.45
CA LEU A 77 22.07 -4.28 -5.13
C LEU A 77 22.85 -5.12 -6.14
#